data_AF-A0A1G2JKR2-F1
#
_entry.id   AF-A0A1G2JKR2-F1
#
_cell.length_a   1.000
_cell.length_b   1.000
_cell.length_c   1.000
_cell.angle_alpha   90.00
_cell.angle_beta   90.00
_cell.angle_gamma   90.00
#
_symmetry.space_group_name_H-M   'P 1'
#
loop_
_entity.id
_entity.type
_entity.pdbx_description
1 polymer ?
#
loop_
_entity_poly.entity_id
_entity_poly.type
_entity_poly.pdbx_seq_one_letter_code
_entity_poly.pdbx_strand_id
1 'polypeptide(L)'
;MKFNPDNLNIHELAVEEPEKESGAIFDVERDITFDDRAKMHNRLEELRTEKKSYQDFADGKHYLNWVEFAKVAADMTVIGEKPKMTHHDLLKIEDELYFRRRKKDWKIFTGVAVFLAKLGHKPNLLSEDVEGMKKQTEEYRLYANSSYSQFADMVEAMKFFGQDVNMSDRDWEFLEQGVRMSKLDFIGNNENNFNGRSAGGYFAQDIILGRDPKVTKEELILMKKDLDRCRNITTDHYSGYELAELAASLTIITAEKVEITDDGLKITMPKEKDDLHGETPAMPEQKQF
;
A
#
# COMPACT_ATOMS: atom_id res chain seq x y z
N MET A 1 -40.19 40.79 16.15
CA MET A 1 -39.46 41.40 15.01
C MET A 1 -39.96 40.75 13.73
N LYS A 2 -40.37 41.52 12.72
CA LYS A 2 -40.79 40.97 11.41
C LYS A 2 -39.55 40.72 10.57
N PHE A 3 -39.35 39.48 10.12
CA PHE A 3 -38.29 39.12 9.19
C PHE A 3 -38.55 39.80 7.84
N ASN A 4 -37.57 40.54 7.31
CA ASN A 4 -37.65 41.20 6.02
C ASN A 4 -36.73 40.48 5.01
N PRO A 5 -37.27 39.64 4.13
CA PRO A 5 -36.48 38.85 3.19
C PRO A 5 -35.76 39.70 2.12
N ASP A 6 -36.20 40.94 1.89
CA ASP A 6 -35.66 41.81 0.84
C ASP A 6 -34.28 42.42 1.19
N ASN A 7 -33.79 42.21 2.42
CA ASN A 7 -32.47 42.65 2.88
C ASN A 7 -31.43 41.52 2.92
N LEU A 8 -31.74 40.31 2.42
CA LEU A 8 -30.76 39.25 2.28
C LEU A 8 -29.97 39.44 0.99
N ASN A 9 -28.78 40.01 1.12
CA ASN A 9 -27.81 40.06 0.05
C ASN A 9 -27.29 38.63 -0.22
N ILE A 10 -27.87 37.96 -1.20
CA ILE A 10 -27.55 36.56 -1.56
C ILE A 10 -26.07 36.38 -1.93
N HIS A 11 -25.40 37.45 -2.36
CA HIS A 11 -23.96 37.45 -2.64
C HIS A 11 -23.09 37.46 -1.36
N GLU A 12 -23.62 37.90 -0.22
CA GLU A 12 -22.96 37.81 1.10
C GLU A 12 -23.24 36.46 1.81
N LEU A 13 -24.22 35.70 1.31
CA LEU A 13 -24.52 34.34 1.77
C LEU A 13 -23.76 33.26 1.00
N ALA A 14 -23.08 33.63 -0.09
CA ALA A 14 -22.14 32.75 -0.76
C ALA A 14 -20.91 32.60 0.14
N VAL A 15 -20.93 31.59 1.00
CA VAL A 15 -19.71 31.09 1.63
C VAL A 15 -18.81 30.69 0.48
N GLU A 16 -17.70 31.42 0.29
CA GLU A 16 -16.62 30.97 -0.59
C GLU A 16 -16.29 29.55 -0.17
N GLU A 17 -16.51 28.58 -1.07
CA GLU A 17 -16.04 27.24 -0.83
C GLU A 17 -14.55 27.36 -0.51
N PRO A 18 -14.09 26.83 0.65
CA PRO A 18 -12.69 26.94 1.01
C PRO A 18 -11.87 26.44 -0.18
N GLU A 19 -10.92 27.26 -0.64
CA GLU A 19 -10.03 26.92 -1.74
C GLU A 19 -9.50 25.51 -1.47
N LYS A 20 -9.96 24.55 -2.29
CA LYS A 20 -9.45 23.18 -2.22
C LYS A 20 -7.98 23.31 -2.56
N GLU A 21 -7.09 23.12 -1.58
CA GLU A 21 -5.67 22.93 -1.84
C GLU A 21 -5.56 21.85 -2.94
N SER A 22 -5.21 22.29 -4.13
CA SER A 22 -5.49 21.54 -5.36
C SER A 22 -4.44 20.47 -5.66
N GLY A 23 -3.41 20.33 -4.81
CA GLY A 23 -2.34 19.38 -4.97
C GLY A 23 -2.60 18.06 -4.25
N ALA A 24 -2.33 16.94 -4.92
CA ALA A 24 -2.21 15.65 -4.25
C ALA A 24 -1.11 15.73 -3.18
N ILE A 25 -1.44 15.33 -1.94
CA ILE A 25 -0.50 15.36 -0.81
C ILE A 25 0.74 14.52 -1.13
N PHE A 26 0.54 13.39 -1.81
CA PHE A 26 1.60 12.54 -2.34
C PHE A 26 1.41 12.35 -3.84
N ASP A 27 2.50 12.49 -4.59
CA ASP A 27 2.58 12.22 -6.02
C ASP A 27 3.83 11.39 -6.28
N VAL A 28 3.70 10.24 -6.94
CA VAL A 28 4.80 9.29 -7.11
C VAL A 28 5.93 9.89 -7.95
N GLU A 29 5.62 10.63 -9.00
CA GLU A 29 6.63 11.18 -9.92
C GLU A 29 7.40 12.34 -9.27
N ARG A 30 6.72 13.17 -8.48
CA ARG A 30 7.32 14.28 -7.73
C ARG A 30 8.07 13.80 -6.49
N ASP A 31 7.43 12.95 -5.69
CA ASP A 31 7.89 12.62 -4.35
C ASP A 31 8.85 11.41 -4.34
N ILE A 32 8.87 10.52 -5.35
CA ILE A 32 9.85 9.42 -5.43
C ILE A 32 10.99 9.80 -6.37
N THR A 33 12.14 10.10 -5.78
CA THR A 33 13.31 10.61 -6.50
C THR A 33 14.05 9.53 -7.27
N PHE A 34 14.97 9.94 -8.15
CA PHE A 34 15.86 9.01 -8.85
C PHE A 34 16.73 8.19 -7.88
N ASP A 35 17.23 8.81 -6.80
CA ASP A 35 18.04 8.13 -5.78
C ASP A 35 17.22 7.07 -5.03
N ASP A 36 15.95 7.37 -4.73
CA ASP A 36 15.02 6.43 -4.11
C ASP A 36 14.84 5.17 -4.96
N ARG A 37 14.58 5.37 -6.26
CA ARG A 37 14.44 4.27 -7.24
C ARG A 37 15.73 3.46 -7.35
N ALA A 38 16.88 4.13 -7.35
CA ALA A 38 18.17 3.46 -7.36
C ALA A 38 18.39 2.59 -6.10
N LYS A 39 18.02 3.08 -4.91
CA LYS A 39 18.08 2.29 -3.65
C LYS A 39 17.19 1.05 -3.70
N MET A 40 15.96 1.16 -4.20
CA MET A 40 15.06 0.00 -4.35
C MET A 40 15.65 -1.04 -5.33
N HIS A 41 16.18 -0.60 -6.46
CA HIS A 41 16.86 -1.49 -7.42
C HIS A 41 18.11 -2.15 -6.84
N ASN A 42 18.96 -1.40 -6.13
CA ASN A 42 20.14 -1.94 -5.47
C ASN A 42 19.73 -3.02 -4.44
N ARG A 43 18.66 -2.79 -3.68
CA ARG A 43 18.15 -3.78 -2.73
C ARG A 43 17.71 -5.07 -3.41
N LEU A 44 17.06 -5.00 -4.58
CA LEU A 44 16.73 -6.19 -5.37
C LEU A 44 17.99 -6.96 -5.81
N GLU A 45 19.03 -6.27 -6.28
CA GLU A 45 20.30 -6.90 -6.67
C GLU A 45 21.02 -7.54 -5.48
N GLU A 46 21.01 -6.89 -4.32
CA GLU A 46 21.53 -7.46 -3.08
C GLU A 46 20.80 -8.74 -2.71
N LEU A 47 19.46 -8.70 -2.65
CA LEU A 47 18.64 -9.87 -2.31
C LEU A 47 18.84 -11.03 -3.29
N ARG A 48 19.06 -10.73 -4.57
CA ARG A 48 19.37 -11.72 -5.61
C ARG A 48 20.74 -12.38 -5.40
N THR A 49 21.74 -11.63 -4.94
CA THR A 49 23.14 -12.08 -4.87
C THR A 49 23.58 -12.50 -3.47
N GLU A 50 22.82 -12.19 -2.43
CA GLU A 50 23.13 -12.52 -1.03
C GLU A 50 23.13 -14.05 -0.85
N LYS A 51 24.32 -14.64 -1.01
CA LYS A 51 24.59 -16.05 -0.76
C LYS A 51 24.65 -16.30 0.75
N LYS A 52 23.51 -16.34 1.44
CA LYS A 52 23.49 -17.00 2.75
C LYS A 52 23.71 -18.50 2.51
N SER A 53 24.66 -19.08 3.24
CA SER A 53 25.29 -20.36 2.89
C SER A 53 24.30 -21.52 2.84
N TYR A 54 24.53 -22.46 1.91
CA TYR A 54 23.73 -23.68 1.74
C TYR A 54 23.75 -24.63 2.96
N GLN A 55 24.65 -24.43 3.92
CA GLN A 55 24.76 -25.31 5.11
C GLN A 55 23.58 -25.15 6.08
N ASP A 56 22.81 -24.08 5.96
CA ASP A 56 21.68 -23.79 6.85
C ASP A 56 20.31 -24.32 6.33
N PHE A 57 20.32 -25.12 5.26
CA PHE A 57 19.13 -25.78 4.71
C PHE A 57 18.50 -26.79 5.69
N ALA A 58 19.29 -27.36 6.62
CA ALA A 58 18.80 -28.31 7.61
C ALA A 58 17.87 -27.66 8.66
N ASP A 59 18.04 -26.36 8.92
CA ASP A 59 17.36 -25.65 10.01
C ASP A 59 16.16 -24.81 9.53
N GLY A 60 15.90 -24.76 8.22
CA GLY A 60 14.70 -24.13 7.65
C GLY A 60 14.66 -22.59 7.69
N LYS A 61 15.80 -21.91 7.92
CA LYS A 61 15.86 -20.46 8.17
C LYS A 61 16.14 -19.56 6.96
N HIS A 62 16.42 -20.11 5.76
CA HIS A 62 17.15 -19.34 4.72
C HIS A 62 16.38 -18.92 3.46
N TYR A 63 15.06 -19.05 3.42
CA TYR A 63 14.31 -18.64 2.23
C TYR A 63 13.70 -17.23 2.29
N LEU A 64 13.90 -16.50 3.39
CA LEU A 64 13.31 -15.16 3.55
C LEU A 64 13.77 -14.16 2.49
N ASN A 65 14.96 -14.34 1.89
CA ASN A 65 15.48 -13.45 0.87
C ASN A 65 14.58 -13.39 -0.38
N TRP A 66 14.02 -14.52 -0.82
CA TRP A 66 13.13 -14.53 -1.99
C TRP A 66 11.73 -14.01 -1.68
N VAL A 67 11.27 -14.17 -0.43
CA VAL A 67 10.04 -13.52 0.06
C VAL A 67 10.21 -12.00 0.04
N GLU A 68 11.33 -11.50 0.58
CA GLU A 68 11.64 -10.07 0.59
C GLU A 68 11.88 -9.53 -0.83
N PHE A 69 12.58 -10.29 -1.69
CA PHE A 69 12.78 -9.94 -3.09
C PHE A 69 11.44 -9.78 -3.82
N ALA A 70 10.53 -10.75 -3.67
CA ALA A 70 9.20 -10.69 -4.25
C ALA A 70 8.43 -9.46 -3.74
N LYS A 71 8.52 -9.18 -2.44
CA LYS A 71 7.86 -8.01 -1.84
C LYS A 71 8.38 -6.69 -2.42
N VAL A 72 9.70 -6.46 -2.44
CA VAL A 72 10.28 -5.23 -3.00
C VAL A 72 9.88 -5.07 -4.47
N ALA A 73 9.95 -6.14 -5.26
CA ALA A 73 9.58 -6.08 -6.67
C ALA A 73 8.08 -5.75 -6.85
N ALA A 74 7.20 -6.33 -6.03
CA ALA A 74 5.78 -6.04 -6.03
C ALA A 74 5.50 -4.59 -5.64
N ASP A 75 6.13 -4.09 -4.58
CA ASP A 75 5.98 -2.71 -4.09
C ASP A 75 6.52 -1.70 -5.12
N MET A 76 7.62 -2.01 -5.82
CA MET A 76 8.08 -1.23 -6.97
C MET A 76 7.02 -1.18 -8.09
N THR A 77 6.37 -2.31 -8.38
CA THR A 77 5.32 -2.34 -9.41
C THR A 77 4.11 -1.48 -9.04
N VAL A 78 3.75 -1.44 -7.75
CA VAL A 78 2.69 -0.59 -7.20
C VAL A 78 2.96 0.90 -7.45
N ILE A 79 4.22 1.34 -7.34
CA ILE A 79 4.61 2.73 -7.62
C ILE A 79 4.91 2.99 -9.11
N GLY A 80 4.47 2.11 -10.01
CA GLY A 80 4.64 2.26 -11.47
C GLY A 80 6.03 1.91 -12.00
N GLU A 81 6.94 1.42 -11.16
CA GLU A 81 8.25 0.95 -11.60
C GLU A 81 8.17 -0.44 -12.26
N LYS A 82 9.15 -0.73 -13.12
CA LYS A 82 9.28 -2.03 -13.76
C LYS A 82 10.53 -2.73 -13.22
N PRO A 83 10.43 -3.53 -12.15
CA PRO A 83 11.58 -4.23 -11.61
C PRO A 83 12.19 -5.13 -12.69
N LYS A 84 13.52 -5.09 -12.85
CA LYS A 84 14.24 -5.91 -13.83
C LYS A 84 14.34 -7.35 -13.33
N MET A 85 13.29 -8.12 -13.56
CA MET A 85 13.21 -9.53 -13.19
C MET A 85 13.60 -10.44 -14.35
N THR A 86 14.38 -11.47 -14.05
CA THR A 86 14.72 -12.54 -14.98
C THR A 86 13.75 -13.71 -14.82
N HIS A 87 13.72 -14.62 -15.81
CA HIS A 87 12.98 -15.88 -15.66
C HIS A 87 13.48 -16.70 -14.46
N HIS A 88 14.78 -16.63 -14.15
CA HIS A 88 15.34 -17.30 -12.97
C HIS A 88 14.78 -16.75 -11.66
N ASP A 89 14.61 -15.43 -11.54
CA ASP A 89 14.03 -14.80 -10.34
C ASP A 89 12.59 -15.30 -10.11
N LEU A 90 11.79 -15.39 -11.18
CA LEU A 90 10.42 -15.91 -11.10
C LEU A 90 10.38 -17.36 -10.64
N LEU A 91 11.23 -18.23 -11.20
CA LEU A 91 11.34 -19.63 -10.76
C LEU A 91 11.71 -19.74 -9.28
N LYS A 92 12.53 -18.83 -8.74
CA LYS A 92 12.90 -18.82 -7.32
C LYS A 92 11.75 -18.42 -6.40
N ILE A 93 10.90 -17.48 -6.84
CA ILE A 93 9.68 -17.11 -6.12
C ILE A 93 8.67 -18.27 -6.15
N GLU A 94 8.53 -18.96 -7.29
CA GLU A 94 7.67 -20.14 -7.41
C GLU A 94 8.16 -21.33 -6.56
N ASP A 95 9.48 -21.57 -6.53
CA ASP A 95 10.09 -22.56 -5.64
C ASP A 95 9.76 -22.27 -4.16
N GLU A 96 9.75 -20.98 -3.78
CA GLU A 96 9.40 -20.57 -2.43
C GLU A 96 7.92 -20.85 -2.11
N LEU A 97 7.00 -20.56 -3.02
CA LEU A 97 5.60 -20.95 -2.88
C LEU A 97 5.44 -22.46 -2.67
N TYR A 98 6.11 -23.26 -3.51
CA TYR A 98 6.08 -24.71 -3.40
C TYR A 98 6.64 -25.20 -2.07
N PHE A 99 7.74 -24.61 -1.59
CA PHE A 99 8.32 -24.94 -0.30
C PHE A 99 7.36 -24.63 0.86
N ARG A 100 6.77 -23.43 0.89
CA ARG A 100 5.82 -23.01 1.95
C ARG A 100 4.55 -23.84 1.96
N ARG A 101 4.02 -24.20 0.78
CA ARG A 101 2.92 -25.15 0.63
C ARG A 101 3.24 -26.48 1.30
N ARG A 102 4.40 -27.09 0.99
CA ARG A 102 4.83 -28.37 1.58
C ARG A 102 4.97 -28.31 3.10
N LYS A 103 5.35 -27.16 3.64
CA LYS A 103 5.47 -26.92 5.08
C LYS A 103 4.14 -26.53 5.74
N LYS A 104 3.08 -26.29 4.97
CA LYS A 104 1.81 -25.72 5.45
C LYS A 104 2.01 -24.39 6.19
N ASP A 105 3.04 -23.64 5.78
CA ASP A 105 3.34 -22.31 6.30
C ASP A 105 2.49 -21.29 5.55
N TRP A 106 1.19 -21.29 5.84
CA TRP A 106 0.20 -20.52 5.09
C TRP A 106 0.47 -19.02 5.19
N LYS A 107 0.99 -18.54 6.32
CA LYS A 107 1.31 -17.11 6.51
C LYS A 107 2.30 -16.60 5.48
N ILE A 108 3.43 -17.29 5.32
CA ILE A 108 4.44 -16.84 4.35
C ILE A 108 3.98 -17.20 2.93
N PHE A 109 3.32 -18.34 2.73
CA PHE A 109 2.76 -18.73 1.46
C PHE A 109 1.83 -17.65 0.87
N THR A 110 0.89 -17.12 1.64
CA THR A 110 -0.07 -16.11 1.15
C THR A 110 0.61 -14.80 0.79
N GLY A 111 1.56 -14.33 1.61
CA GLY A 111 2.34 -13.14 1.31
C GLY A 111 3.07 -13.26 -0.03
N VAL A 112 3.81 -14.35 -0.25
CA VAL A 112 4.52 -14.60 -1.52
C VAL A 112 3.53 -14.69 -2.70
N ALA A 113 2.38 -15.33 -2.49
CA ALA A 113 1.38 -15.50 -3.54
C ALA A 113 0.80 -14.14 -3.96
N VAL A 114 0.53 -13.25 -3.01
CA VAL A 114 0.07 -11.87 -3.26
C VAL A 114 1.15 -11.06 -3.96
N PHE A 115 2.41 -11.16 -3.54
CA PHE A 115 3.51 -10.45 -4.23
C PHE A 115 3.64 -10.89 -5.68
N LEU A 116 3.54 -12.20 -5.94
CA LEU A 116 3.55 -12.72 -7.31
C LEU A 116 2.36 -12.21 -8.13
N ALA A 117 1.16 -12.16 -7.53
CA ALA A 117 -0.02 -11.59 -8.18
C ALA A 117 0.12 -10.09 -8.48
N LYS A 118 0.69 -9.30 -7.56
CA LYS A 118 0.99 -7.87 -7.77
C LYS A 118 2.00 -7.63 -8.90
N LEU A 119 2.90 -8.60 -9.15
CA LEU A 119 3.82 -8.61 -10.28
C LEU A 119 3.17 -9.02 -11.62
N GLY A 120 1.85 -9.26 -11.63
CA GLY A 120 1.11 -9.71 -12.82
C GLY A 120 1.24 -11.21 -13.11
N HIS A 121 1.72 -12.00 -12.14
CA HIS A 121 1.87 -13.43 -12.26
C HIS A 121 0.87 -14.15 -11.36
N LYS A 122 -0.10 -14.84 -11.94
CA LYS A 122 -1.09 -15.59 -11.16
C LYS A 122 -0.48 -16.88 -10.61
N PRO A 123 -0.35 -17.05 -9.27
CA PRO A 123 0.15 -18.29 -8.70
C PRO A 123 -0.79 -19.45 -9.03
N ASN A 124 -0.23 -20.62 -9.32
CA ASN A 124 -1.00 -21.85 -9.50
C ASN A 124 -1.43 -22.42 -8.14
N LEU A 125 -2.60 -21.97 -7.66
CA LEU A 125 -3.19 -22.42 -6.41
C LEU A 125 -3.96 -23.73 -6.58
N LEU A 126 -3.67 -24.69 -5.71
CA LEU A 126 -4.40 -25.94 -5.59
C LEU A 126 -5.60 -25.77 -4.66
N SER A 127 -6.59 -26.66 -4.75
CA SER A 127 -7.74 -26.64 -3.84
C SER A 127 -7.32 -26.76 -2.36
N GLU A 128 -6.26 -27.53 -2.08
CA GLU A 128 -5.69 -27.65 -0.74
C GLU A 128 -5.06 -26.35 -0.22
N ASP A 129 -4.53 -25.50 -1.10
CA ASP A 129 -3.98 -24.20 -0.70
C ASP A 129 -5.10 -23.29 -0.22
N VAL A 130 -6.19 -23.24 -0.99
CA VAL A 130 -7.38 -22.45 -0.65
C VAL A 130 -8.00 -22.91 0.66
N GLU A 131 -8.11 -24.22 0.88
CA GLU A 131 -8.60 -24.77 2.14
C GLU A 131 -7.66 -24.43 3.32
N GLY A 132 -6.34 -24.52 3.10
CA GLY A 132 -5.32 -24.13 4.08
C GLY A 132 -5.41 -22.67 4.49
N MET A 133 -5.52 -21.76 3.50
CA MET A 133 -5.70 -20.32 3.73
C MET A 133 -6.98 -20.03 4.52
N LYS A 134 -8.10 -20.64 4.13
CA LYS A 134 -9.39 -20.46 4.84
C LYS A 134 -9.27 -20.91 6.29
N LYS A 135 -8.73 -22.10 6.53
CA LYS A 135 -8.53 -22.60 7.89
C LYS A 135 -7.64 -21.67 8.72
N GLN A 136 -6.51 -21.23 8.17
CA GLN A 136 -5.60 -20.32 8.88
C GLN A 136 -6.26 -18.96 9.18
N THR A 137 -7.12 -18.48 8.28
CA THR A 137 -7.90 -17.26 8.48
C THR A 137 -8.87 -17.40 9.66
N GLU A 138 -9.62 -18.51 9.72
CA GLU A 138 -10.50 -18.79 10.86
C GLU A 138 -9.72 -18.90 12.18
N GLU A 139 -8.52 -19.49 12.15
CA GLU A 139 -7.65 -19.53 13.33
C GLU A 139 -7.27 -18.11 13.79
N TYR A 140 -6.89 -17.22 12.88
CA TYR A 140 -6.56 -15.83 13.23
C TYR A 140 -7.76 -15.03 13.76
N ARG A 141 -8.99 -15.31 13.28
CA ARG A 141 -10.21 -14.70 13.86
C ARG A 141 -10.39 -15.03 15.34
N LEU A 142 -9.94 -16.20 15.79
CA LEU A 142 -10.06 -16.62 17.19
C LEU A 142 -9.02 -15.94 18.09
N TYR A 143 -7.89 -15.47 17.56
CA TYR A 143 -6.83 -14.79 18.30
C TYR A 143 -7.07 -13.28 18.39
N ALA A 144 -8.10 -12.91 19.14
CA ALA A 144 -8.75 -11.59 19.15
C ALA A 144 -7.88 -10.35 19.44
N ASN A 145 -6.57 -10.42 19.67
CA ASN A 145 -5.74 -9.26 20.02
C ASN A 145 -4.29 -9.27 19.51
N SER A 146 -3.78 -10.34 18.89
CA SER A 146 -2.35 -10.43 18.53
C SER A 146 -2.09 -10.74 17.06
N SER A 147 -3.14 -11.04 16.28
CA SER A 147 -2.97 -11.56 14.92
C SER A 147 -3.64 -10.74 13.82
N TYR A 148 -3.88 -9.45 14.06
CA TYR A 148 -4.66 -8.59 13.15
C TYR A 148 -4.03 -8.48 11.76
N SER A 149 -2.71 -8.22 11.68
CA SER A 149 -2.01 -8.16 10.40
C SER A 149 -2.05 -9.47 9.66
N GLN A 150 -1.88 -10.60 10.35
CA GLN A 150 -1.92 -11.89 9.68
C GLN A 150 -3.33 -12.29 9.21
N PHE A 151 -4.36 -11.90 9.95
CA PHE A 151 -5.74 -12.04 9.49
C PHE A 151 -5.96 -11.20 8.22
N ALA A 152 -5.57 -9.93 8.25
CA ALA A 152 -5.74 -9.02 7.13
C ALA A 152 -4.99 -9.47 5.86
N ASP A 153 -3.74 -9.94 6.01
CA ASP A 153 -2.92 -10.50 4.93
C ASP A 153 -3.60 -11.71 4.27
N MET A 154 -4.27 -12.55 5.06
CA MET A 154 -5.00 -13.71 4.56
C MET A 154 -6.26 -13.31 3.78
N VAL A 155 -7.02 -12.34 4.30
CA VAL A 155 -8.23 -11.83 3.65
C VAL A 155 -7.85 -11.15 2.33
N GLU A 156 -6.78 -10.34 2.33
CA GLU A 156 -6.23 -9.72 1.11
C GLU A 156 -5.86 -10.79 0.09
N ALA A 157 -5.10 -11.82 0.51
CA ALA A 157 -4.71 -12.91 -0.38
C ALA A 157 -5.92 -13.62 -0.99
N MET A 158 -6.90 -13.99 -0.18
CA MET A 158 -8.14 -14.60 -0.68
C MET A 158 -8.86 -13.71 -1.70
N LYS A 159 -8.93 -12.39 -1.46
CA LYS A 159 -9.49 -11.42 -2.41
C LYS A 159 -8.72 -11.38 -3.73
N PHE A 160 -7.38 -11.39 -3.69
CA PHE A 160 -6.52 -11.47 -4.89
C PHE A 160 -6.80 -12.71 -5.75
N PHE A 161 -7.25 -13.80 -5.13
CA PHE A 161 -7.52 -15.07 -5.81
C PHE A 161 -9.01 -15.32 -6.07
N GLY A 162 -9.83 -14.26 -6.03
CA GLY A 162 -11.26 -14.32 -6.30
C GLY A 162 -12.01 -15.21 -5.32
N GLN A 163 -11.44 -15.46 -4.13
CA GLN A 163 -12.13 -16.16 -3.07
C GLN A 163 -12.95 -15.15 -2.28
N ASP A 164 -14.25 -15.39 -2.20
CA ASP A 164 -15.11 -14.58 -1.37
C ASP A 164 -14.81 -14.88 0.11
N VAL A 165 -14.48 -13.83 0.85
CA VAL A 165 -14.28 -13.88 2.29
C VAL A 165 -15.45 -13.12 2.89
N ASN A 166 -16.41 -13.87 3.42
CA ASN A 166 -17.50 -13.25 4.13
C ASN A 166 -16.95 -12.58 5.40
N MET A 167 -16.80 -11.26 5.36
CA MET A 167 -16.31 -10.44 6.46
C MET A 167 -17.49 -10.01 7.32
N SER A 168 -17.51 -10.45 8.57
CA SER A 168 -18.48 -10.00 9.56
C SER A 168 -18.17 -8.58 10.04
N ASP A 169 -19.15 -7.90 10.65
CA ASP A 169 -18.91 -6.59 11.30
C ASP A 169 -17.76 -6.65 12.31
N ARG A 170 -17.66 -7.78 13.03
CA ARG A 170 -16.57 -8.04 13.96
C ARG A 170 -15.21 -8.13 13.28
N ASP A 171 -15.12 -8.73 12.09
CA ASP A 171 -13.87 -8.78 11.33
C ASP A 171 -13.43 -7.37 10.92
N TRP A 172 -14.37 -6.52 10.52
CA TRP A 172 -14.09 -5.12 10.18
C TRP A 172 -13.68 -4.28 11.40
N GLU A 173 -14.36 -4.45 12.53
CA GLU A 173 -13.95 -3.84 13.81
C GLU A 173 -12.54 -4.29 14.20
N PHE A 174 -12.21 -5.56 13.97
CA PHE A 174 -10.88 -6.09 14.24
C PHE A 174 -9.78 -5.45 13.38
N LEU A 175 -10.04 -5.24 12.09
CA LEU A 175 -9.14 -4.49 11.20
C LEU A 175 -9.01 -3.02 11.60
N GLU A 176 -10.12 -2.37 11.99
CA GLU A 176 -10.11 -0.98 12.48
C GLU A 176 -9.30 -0.84 13.78
N GLN A 177 -9.36 -1.82 14.68
CA GLN A 177 -8.50 -1.83 15.86
C GLN A 177 -7.03 -1.90 15.48
N GLY A 178 -6.64 -2.68 14.47
CA GLY A 178 -5.27 -2.72 13.96
C GLY A 178 -4.78 -1.33 13.50
N VAL A 179 -5.60 -0.66 12.69
CA VAL A 179 -5.36 0.73 12.26
C VAL A 179 -5.24 1.65 13.49
N ARG A 180 -6.19 1.60 14.43
CA ARG A 180 -6.18 2.42 15.63
C ARG A 180 -4.95 2.19 16.50
N MET A 181 -4.52 0.94 16.68
CA MET A 181 -3.31 0.60 17.44
C MET A 181 -2.07 1.16 16.74
N SER A 182 -1.97 1.04 15.42
CA SER A 182 -0.88 1.67 14.67
C SER A 182 -0.88 3.20 14.78
N LYS A 183 -2.06 3.84 14.85
CA LYS A 183 -2.22 5.28 15.12
C LYS A 183 -1.85 5.66 16.55
N LEU A 184 -2.07 4.78 17.52
CA LEU A 184 -1.68 5.03 18.92
C LEU A 184 -0.17 4.89 19.12
N ASP A 185 0.45 3.87 18.51
CA ASP A 185 1.91 3.73 18.46
C ASP A 185 2.57 4.95 17.79
N PHE A 186 1.83 5.61 16.89
CA PHE A 186 2.17 6.86 16.22
C PHE A 186 2.13 8.10 17.12
N ILE A 187 1.17 8.22 18.03
CA ILE A 187 1.03 9.40 18.91
C ILE A 187 1.84 9.23 20.21
N GLY A 188 1.99 7.99 20.69
CA GLY A 188 2.58 7.70 22.01
C GLY A 188 4.11 7.75 22.07
N ASN A 189 4.78 7.68 20.93
CA ASN A 189 6.25 7.75 20.86
C ASN A 189 6.67 9.13 20.34
N ASN A 190 7.61 9.79 21.01
CA ASN A 190 8.25 11.06 20.61
C ASN A 190 8.26 11.27 19.09
N GLU A 191 8.11 12.51 18.61
CA GLU A 191 8.07 12.94 17.19
C GLU A 191 9.17 12.37 16.24
N ASN A 192 10.15 11.65 16.80
CA ASN A 192 11.26 10.96 16.15
C ASN A 192 11.04 9.44 15.94
N ASN A 193 10.01 8.82 16.51
CA ASN A 193 9.73 7.37 16.47
C ASN A 193 8.41 7.06 15.76
N PHE A 194 8.08 7.85 14.74
CA PHE A 194 6.95 7.55 13.90
C PHE A 194 7.19 6.26 13.10
N ASN A 195 6.26 5.30 13.20
CA ASN A 195 6.24 4.08 12.41
C ASN A 195 5.16 4.19 11.30
N GLY A 196 5.34 5.18 10.42
CA GLY A 196 4.42 5.44 9.32
C GLY A 196 4.29 4.28 8.37
N ARG A 197 5.36 3.50 8.23
CA ARG A 197 5.37 2.21 7.55
C ARG A 197 4.26 1.26 8.01
N SER A 198 4.08 1.06 9.32
CA SER A 198 3.06 0.13 9.82
C SER A 198 1.65 0.66 9.60
N ALA A 199 1.41 1.93 9.91
CA ALA A 199 0.09 2.55 9.68
C ALA A 199 -0.28 2.59 8.20
N GLY A 200 0.67 2.98 7.34
CA GLY A 200 0.53 3.00 5.88
C GLY A 200 0.14 1.64 5.31
N GLY A 201 0.78 0.57 5.78
CA GLY A 201 0.43 -0.80 5.40
C GLY A 201 -1.03 -1.15 5.69
N TYR A 202 -1.54 -0.82 6.89
CA TYR A 202 -2.94 -1.09 7.23
C TYR A 202 -3.93 -0.26 6.44
N PHE A 203 -3.64 1.03 6.19
CA PHE A 203 -4.51 1.86 5.35
C PHE A 203 -4.55 1.36 3.91
N ALA A 204 -3.40 1.00 3.35
CA ALA A 204 -3.32 0.45 1.99
C ALA A 204 -4.10 -0.87 1.89
N GLN A 205 -3.99 -1.72 2.89
CA GLN A 205 -4.71 -2.99 2.95
C GLN A 205 -6.23 -2.80 3.05
N ASP A 206 -6.71 -1.86 3.87
CA ASP A 206 -8.13 -1.49 3.92
C ASP A 206 -8.67 -1.08 2.55
N ILE A 207 -7.93 -0.25 1.82
CA ILE A 207 -8.29 0.22 0.48
C ILE A 207 -8.33 -0.94 -0.51
N ILE A 208 -7.33 -1.82 -0.49
CA ILE A 208 -7.33 -3.05 -1.30
C ILE A 208 -8.55 -3.92 -0.97
N LEU A 209 -8.92 -4.01 0.30
CA LEU A 209 -10.12 -4.73 0.76
C LEU A 209 -11.44 -4.01 0.41
N GLY A 210 -11.39 -2.78 -0.09
CA GLY A 210 -12.54 -2.01 -0.56
C GLY A 210 -13.18 -1.14 0.53
N ARG A 211 -12.44 -0.85 1.59
CA ARG A 211 -12.84 0.05 2.68
C ARG A 211 -12.12 1.39 2.53
N ASP A 212 -12.81 2.48 2.82
CA ASP A 212 -12.19 3.79 3.00
C ASP A 212 -11.70 3.94 4.46
N PRO A 213 -10.37 3.95 4.72
CA PRO A 213 -9.81 4.09 6.06
C PRO A 213 -9.93 5.51 6.65
N LYS A 214 -10.44 6.49 5.90
CA LYS A 214 -10.55 7.91 6.33
C LYS A 214 -9.22 8.48 6.84
N VAL A 215 -8.16 8.34 6.05
CA VAL A 215 -6.83 8.87 6.38
C VAL A 215 -6.88 10.40 6.40
N THR A 216 -6.36 11.04 7.45
CA THR A 216 -6.32 12.51 7.53
C THR A 216 -5.13 13.08 6.79
N LYS A 217 -5.18 14.40 6.50
CA LYS A 217 -4.06 15.12 5.89
C LYS A 217 -2.80 15.07 6.78
N GLU A 218 -2.95 15.19 8.09
CA GLU A 218 -1.87 15.13 9.05
C GLU A 218 -1.20 13.76 9.07
N GLU A 219 -1.99 12.68 8.99
CA GLU A 219 -1.48 11.30 8.90
C GLU A 219 -0.65 11.09 7.62
N LEU A 220 -1.10 11.62 6.49
CA LEU A 220 -0.35 11.58 5.23
C LEU A 220 0.94 12.40 5.28
N ILE A 221 0.91 13.61 5.86
CA ILE A 221 2.11 14.44 6.05
C ILE A 221 3.14 13.69 6.89
N LEU A 222 2.69 13.01 7.94
CA LEU A 222 3.57 12.23 8.80
C LEU A 222 4.15 11.04 8.05
N MET A 223 3.35 10.29 7.27
CA MET A 223 3.85 9.23 6.37
C MET A 223 4.91 9.73 5.39
N LYS A 224 4.75 10.94 4.81
CA LYS A 224 5.79 11.55 3.98
C LYS A 224 7.08 11.85 4.76
N LYS A 225 6.97 12.35 6.00
CA LYS A 225 8.14 12.54 6.87
C LYS A 225 8.86 11.21 7.16
N ASP A 226 8.15 10.10 7.28
CA ASP A 226 8.75 8.77 7.44
C ASP A 226 9.45 8.30 6.17
N LEU A 227 8.89 8.62 5.00
CA LEU A 227 9.54 8.37 3.72
C LEU A 227 10.87 9.13 3.63
N ASP A 228 10.89 10.41 4.01
CA ASP A 228 12.12 11.20 4.12
C ASP A 228 13.11 10.58 5.11
N ARG A 229 12.64 10.02 6.23
CA ARG A 229 13.48 9.31 7.20
C ARG A 229 14.13 8.09 6.56
N CYS A 230 13.35 7.25 5.86
CA CYS A 230 13.86 6.07 5.15
C CYS A 230 14.95 6.43 4.14
N ARG A 231 14.86 7.59 3.46
CA ARG A 231 15.92 8.07 2.54
C ARG A 231 17.28 8.28 3.22
N ASN A 232 17.25 8.69 4.49
CA ASN A 232 18.42 9.09 5.26
C ASN A 232 19.03 7.94 6.08
N ILE A 233 18.43 6.74 6.05
CA ILE A 233 19.01 5.56 6.69
C ILE A 233 20.26 5.14 5.89
N THR A 234 21.43 5.31 6.49
CA THR A 234 22.74 5.02 5.87
C THR A 234 23.15 3.56 5.93
N THR A 235 22.41 2.72 6.64
CA THR A 235 22.60 1.28 6.59
C THR A 235 21.92 0.73 5.33
N ASP A 236 22.71 0.44 4.31
CA ASP A 236 22.27 0.03 2.96
C ASP A 236 21.23 -1.11 2.95
N HIS A 237 21.30 -2.03 3.91
CA HIS A 237 20.48 -3.25 3.89
C HIS A 237 18.98 -3.05 4.14
N TYR A 238 18.54 -1.93 4.74
CA TYR A 238 17.13 -1.73 5.09
C TYR A 238 16.46 -0.59 4.32
N SER A 239 17.23 0.37 3.81
CA SER A 239 16.67 1.61 3.27
C SER A 239 15.82 1.37 2.01
N GLY A 240 16.30 0.57 1.06
CA GLY A 240 15.55 0.29 -0.18
C GLY A 240 14.25 -0.49 0.04
N TYR A 241 14.23 -1.41 1.01
CA TYR A 241 13.06 -2.22 1.34
C TYR A 241 11.97 -1.38 2.01
N GLU A 242 12.31 -0.64 3.06
CA GLU A 242 11.34 0.19 3.78
C GLU A 242 10.79 1.32 2.91
N LEU A 243 11.65 1.87 2.05
CA LEU A 243 11.28 2.92 1.12
C LEU A 243 10.31 2.42 0.05
N ALA A 244 10.52 1.21 -0.51
CA ALA A 244 9.59 0.60 -1.46
C ALA A 244 8.21 0.37 -0.80
N GLU A 245 8.18 -0.24 0.38
CA GLU A 245 6.93 -0.56 1.11
C GLU A 245 6.11 0.70 1.46
N LEU A 246 6.77 1.74 1.98
CA LEU A 246 6.10 2.97 2.35
C LEU A 246 5.65 3.77 1.12
N ALA A 247 6.45 3.82 0.06
CA ALA A 247 6.07 4.46 -1.19
C ALA A 247 4.86 3.75 -1.83
N ALA A 248 4.84 2.42 -1.84
CA ALA A 248 3.73 1.62 -2.32
C ALA A 248 2.46 1.88 -1.50
N SER A 249 2.58 1.92 -0.17
CA SER A 249 1.46 2.24 0.73
C SER A 249 0.89 3.63 0.46
N LEU A 250 1.74 4.66 0.38
CA LEU A 250 1.33 6.03 0.05
C LEU A 250 0.66 6.12 -1.32
N THR A 251 1.15 5.38 -2.31
CA THR A 251 0.57 5.30 -3.65
C THR A 251 -0.85 4.73 -3.61
N ILE A 252 -1.05 3.62 -2.89
CA ILE A 252 -2.37 3.01 -2.71
C ILE A 252 -3.33 3.95 -1.98
N ILE A 253 -2.86 4.63 -0.92
CA ILE A 253 -3.68 5.53 -0.10
C ILE A 253 -4.14 6.76 -0.87
N THR A 254 -3.29 7.28 -1.76
CA THR A 254 -3.55 8.52 -2.50
C THR A 254 -4.10 8.30 -3.90
N ALA A 255 -4.31 7.04 -4.29
CA ALA A 255 -4.93 6.67 -5.55
C ALA A 255 -6.41 7.11 -5.60
N GLU A 256 -6.87 7.49 -6.80
CA GLU A 256 -8.30 7.69 -7.06
C GLU A 256 -9.05 6.34 -7.04
N LYS A 257 -8.40 5.28 -7.52
CA LYS A 257 -9.00 3.95 -7.62
C LYS A 257 -7.95 2.84 -7.50
N VAL A 258 -8.28 1.80 -6.76
CA VAL A 258 -7.47 0.58 -6.60
C VAL A 258 -8.35 -0.63 -6.92
N GLU A 259 -7.91 -1.47 -7.85
CA GLU A 259 -8.65 -2.63 -8.32
C GLU A 259 -7.74 -3.85 -8.45
N ILE A 260 -8.22 -5.01 -7.99
CA ILE A 260 -7.59 -6.30 -8.31
C ILE A 260 -8.15 -6.78 -9.65
N THR A 261 -7.25 -7.08 -10.57
CA THR A 261 -7.56 -7.55 -11.94
C THR A 261 -6.86 -8.89 -12.20
N ASP A 262 -7.14 -9.51 -13.35
CA ASP A 262 -6.41 -10.72 -13.77
C ASP A 262 -4.91 -10.46 -13.98
N ASP A 263 -4.52 -9.21 -14.27
CA ASP A 263 -3.14 -8.77 -14.44
C ASP A 263 -2.49 -8.27 -13.13
N GLY A 264 -3.14 -8.49 -11.98
CA GLY A 264 -2.66 -8.05 -10.67
C GLY A 264 -3.34 -6.77 -10.16
N LEU A 265 -2.62 -5.98 -9.37
CA LEU A 265 -3.16 -4.76 -8.76
C LEU A 265 -3.08 -3.58 -9.73
N LYS A 266 -4.23 -3.03 -10.12
CA LYS A 266 -4.34 -1.84 -10.95
C LYS A 266 -4.60 -0.62 -10.09
N ILE A 267 -3.78 0.40 -10.25
CA ILE A 267 -3.87 1.67 -9.52
C ILE A 267 -4.11 2.80 -10.51
N THR A 268 -5.10 3.63 -10.22
CA THR A 268 -5.39 4.86 -10.97
C THR A 268 -5.09 6.04 -10.06
N MET A 269 -4.07 6.82 -10.41
CA MET A 269 -3.73 8.04 -9.68
C MET A 269 -4.66 9.19 -10.10
N PRO A 270 -4.97 10.13 -9.19
CA PRO A 270 -5.69 11.35 -9.55
C PRO A 270 -4.96 12.08 -10.67
N LYS A 271 -5.69 12.51 -11.70
CA LYS A 271 -5.10 13.38 -12.72
C LYS A 271 -4.80 14.73 -12.08
N GLU A 272 -3.57 15.22 -12.27
CA GLU A 272 -3.29 16.64 -12.03
C GLU A 272 -4.30 17.44 -12.86
N LYS A 273 -5.02 18.34 -12.19
CA LYS A 273 -5.89 19.26 -12.93
C LYS A 273 -4.94 20.15 -13.72
N ASP A 274 -5.06 20.12 -15.05
CA ASP A 274 -4.38 21.09 -15.90
C ASP A 274 -4.62 22.47 -15.31
N ASP A 275 -3.53 23.21 -15.06
CA ASP A 275 -3.64 24.58 -14.57
C ASP A 275 -4.59 25.33 -15.49
N LEU A 276 -5.66 25.89 -14.91
CA LEU A 276 -6.64 26.73 -15.60
C LEU A 276 -6.04 28.07 -16.08
N HIS A 277 -4.72 28.14 -16.26
CA HIS A 277 -4.00 29.20 -16.97
C HIS A 277 -4.23 29.15 -18.50
N GLY A 278 -5.41 28.70 -18.93
CA GLY A 278 -5.93 29.09 -20.23
C GLY A 278 -6.08 30.61 -20.25
N GLU A 279 -5.57 31.26 -21.28
CA GLU A 279 -5.72 32.70 -21.51
C GLU A 279 -7.15 33.12 -21.16
N THR A 280 -7.29 34.07 -20.23
CA THR A 280 -8.58 34.66 -19.89
C THR A 280 -9.31 34.95 -21.21
N PRO A 281 -10.50 34.37 -21.46
CA PRO A 281 -11.20 34.60 -22.71
C PRO A 281 -11.31 36.10 -22.92
N ALA A 282 -10.90 36.59 -24.10
CA ALA A 282 -10.95 38.01 -24.41
C ALA A 282 -12.35 38.53 -24.08
N MET A 283 -12.43 39.46 -23.14
CA MET A 283 -13.69 40.07 -22.74
C MET A 283 -14.37 40.62 -24.01
N PRO A 284 -15.61 40.24 -24.32
CA PRO A 284 -16.31 40.81 -25.45
C PRO A 284 -16.43 42.32 -25.21
N GLU A 285 -15.93 43.11 -26.16
CA GLU A 285 -15.99 44.58 -26.09
C GLU A 285 -17.44 45.01 -25.79
N GLN A 286 -17.63 45.67 -24.64
CA GLN A 286 -18.90 46.29 -24.30
C GLN A 286 -19.21 47.35 -25.37
N LYS A 287 -20.18 47.06 -26.24
CA LYS A 287 -20.81 48.09 -27.06
C LYS A 287 -21.48 49.08 -26.11
N GLN A 288 -20.96 50.29 -26.04
CA GLN A 288 -21.64 51.42 -25.40
C GLN A 288 -22.97 51.63 -26.13
N PHE A 289 -24.06 51.58 -25.38
CA PHE A 289 -25.40 51.99 -25.81
C PHE A 289 -25.59 53.48 -25.52
#